data_AF-A0A8K0KRK1-F1
#
_entry.id   AF-A0A8K0KRK1-F1
#
_cell.length_a   1.000
_cell.length_b   1.000
_cell.length_c   1.000
_cell.angle_alpha   90.00
_cell.angle_beta   90.00
_cell.angle_gamma   90.00
#
_symmetry.space_group_name_H-M   'P 1'
#
loop_
_entity.id
_entity.type
_entity.pdbx_description
1 polymer ?
#
loop_
_entity_poly.entity_id
_entity_poly.type
_entity_poly.pdbx_seq_one_letter_code
_entity_poly.pdbx_strand_id
1 'polypeptide(L)' 'MKDYRPGGKPILYGITSWGQGCGRANKPGVYSRVAFYRDWIDKKVQEAISGMSIKSKIDCNSVNGGVV' A
#
# COMPACT_ATOMS: atom_id res chain seq x y z
N MET A 1 4.75 14.45 4.34
CA MET A 1 5.44 14.69 3.04
C MET A 1 6.79 15.36 3.28
N LYS A 2 7.63 14.77 4.14
CA LYS A 2 9.00 15.24 4.39
C LYS A 2 10.06 14.37 3.70
N ASP A 3 9.64 13.20 3.20
CA ASP A 3 10.54 12.19 2.63
C ASP A 3 10.37 12.01 1.10
N TYR A 4 9.70 12.96 0.43
CA TYR A 4 9.54 12.91 -1.02
C TYR A 4 10.90 13.20 -1.69
N ARG A 5 11.51 12.16 -2.26
CA ARG A 5 12.73 12.27 -3.07
C ARG A 5 12.34 12.39 -4.56
N PRO A 6 12.83 13.41 -5.30
CA PRO A 6 12.64 13.49 -6.74
C PRO A 6 13.21 12.23 -7.42
N GLY A 7 12.41 11.54 -8.23
CA GLY A 7 12.78 10.26 -8.87
C GLY A 7 12.71 9.03 -7.95
N GLY A 8 12.26 9.19 -6.69
CA GLY A 8 12.02 8.07 -5.78
C GLY A 8 10.68 7.36 -6.04
N LYS A 9 10.60 6.07 -5.71
CA LYS A 9 9.34 5.32 -5.76
C LYS A 9 8.42 5.80 -4.63
N PRO A 10 7.11 6.05 -4.89
CA PRO A 10 6.18 6.40 -3.84
C PRO A 10 6.05 5.27 -2.82
N ILE A 11 5.92 5.63 -1.54
CA ILE A 11 5.80 4.68 -0.43
C ILE A 11 4.45 4.90 0.25
N LEU A 12 3.73 3.82 0.53
CA LEU A 12 2.46 3.85 1.27
C LEU A 12 2.74 3.96 2.78
N TYR A 13 2.47 5.13 3.37
CA TYR A 13 2.71 5.39 4.79
C TYR A 13 1.55 4.99 5.70
N GLY A 14 0.31 5.16 5.23
CA GLY A 14 -0.87 4.96 6.05
C GLY A 14 -2.11 4.64 5.23
N ILE A 15 -3.06 3.96 5.87
CA ILE A 15 -4.39 3.67 5.34
C ILE A 15 -5.38 4.50 6.15
N THR A 16 -6.33 5.16 5.49
CA THR A 16 -7.38 5.94 6.16
C THR A 16 -8.13 5.05 7.15
N SER A 17 -8.16 5.45 8.42
CA SER A 17 -8.90 4.72 9.45
C SER A 17 -10.23 5.42 9.71
N TRP A 18 -10.18 6.64 10.26
CA TRP A 18 -11.38 7.43 10.56
C TRP A 18 -11.06 8.92 10.70
N GLY A 19 -12.09 9.74 10.85
CA GLY A 19 -11.96 11.16 11.15
C GLY A 19 -13.25 11.73 11.72
N GLN A 20 -13.15 12.80 12.51
CA GLN A 20 -14.32 13.49 13.05
C GLN A 20 -14.83 14.53 12.03
N GLY A 21 -15.65 14.09 11.09
CA GLY A 21 -16.12 14.92 9.97
C GLY A 21 -15.03 15.16 8.92
N CYS A 22 -15.18 16.21 8.11
CA CYS A 22 -14.24 16.57 7.04
C CYS A 22 -13.65 17.96 7.27
N GLY A 23 -12.33 18.10 7.16
CA GLY A 23 -11.63 19.40 7.13
C GLY A 23 -11.78 20.29 8.38
N ARG A 24 -12.18 19.71 9.52
CA ARG A 24 -12.42 20.50 10.75
C ARG A 24 -11.11 20.87 11.43
N ALA A 25 -10.98 22.14 11.82
CA ALA A 25 -9.82 22.63 12.56
C ALA A 25 -9.61 21.80 13.83
N ASN A 26 -8.34 21.48 14.14
CA ASN A 26 -7.93 20.68 15.29
C ASN A 26 -8.51 19.26 15.36
N LYS A 27 -9.09 18.76 14.26
CA LYS A 27 -9.62 17.40 14.15
C LYS A 27 -8.88 16.67 13.01
N PRO A 28 -7.67 16.14 13.29
CA PRO A 28 -6.89 15.46 12.27
C PRO A 28 -7.57 14.16 11.84
N GLY A 29 -7.36 13.78 10.58
CA GLY A 29 -7.66 12.42 10.13
C GLY A 29 -6.74 11.41 10.81
N VAL A 30 -7.28 10.26 11.17
CA VAL A 30 -6.54 9.17 11.80
C VAL A 30 -6.26 8.10 10.76
N TYR A 31 -4.99 7.67 10.69
CA TYR A 31 -4.50 6.71 9.73
C TYR A 31 -3.83 5.53 10.44
N SER A 32 -4.06 4.33 9.94
CA SER A 32 -3.33 3.13 10.36
C SER A 32 -1.90 3.19 9.82
N ARG A 33 -0.91 3.00 10.69
CA ARG A 33 0.52 3.03 10.32
C ARG A 33 0.91 1.74 9.60
N VAL A 34 1.14 1.79 8.30
CA VAL A 34 1.43 0.59 7.48
C VAL A 34 2.70 -0.13 7.95
N ALA A 35 3.74 0.62 8.32
CA ALA A 35 4.99 0.04 8.81
C ALA A 35 4.82 -0.84 10.06
N PHE A 36 3.84 -0.55 10.92
CA PHE A 36 3.57 -1.36 12.12
C PHE A 36 3.03 -2.75 11.76
N TYR A 37 2.32 -2.88 10.63
CA TYR A 37 1.69 -4.12 10.19
C TYR A 37 2.52 -4.89 9.17
N ARG A 38 3.79 -4.51 8.93
CA ARG A 38 4.59 -5.07 7.84
C ARG A 38 4.70 -6.60 7.91
N ASP A 39 5.02 -7.13 9.09
CA ASP A 39 5.20 -8.57 9.29
C ASP A 39 3.89 -9.34 9.07
N TRP A 40 2.77 -8.77 9.51
CA TRP A 40 1.45 -9.34 9.29
C TRP A 40 1.08 -9.37 7.80
N ILE A 41 1.35 -8.28 7.07
CA ILE A 41 1.12 -8.21 5.62
C ILE A 41 1.96 -9.28 4.91
N ASP A 42 3.26 -9.35 5.20
CA ASP A 42 4.16 -10.30 4.55
C ASP A 42 3.73 -11.75 4.81
N LYS A 43 3.33 -12.07 6.05
CA LYS A 43 2.76 -13.38 6.39
C LYS A 43 1.50 -13.70 5.59
N LYS A 44 0.55 -12.76 5.49
CA LYS A 44 -0.71 -12.98 4.76
C LYS A 44 -0.52 -13.11 3.25
N VAL A 45 0.40 -12.34 2.69
CA VAL A 45 0.76 -12.45 1.27
C VAL A 45 1.44 -13.79 1.00
N GLN A 46 2.37 -14.22 1.86
CA GLN A 46 3.01 -15.53 1.72
C GLN A 46 2.02 -16.68 1.88
N GLU A 47 1.12 -16.63 2.87
CA GLU A 47 0.04 -17.62 3.03
C GLU A 47 -0.81 -17.72 1.76
N ALA A 48 -1.25 -16.57 1.21
CA ALA A 48 -2.04 -16.54 -0.02
C ALA A 48 -1.28 -17.11 -1.23
N ILE A 49 0.01 -16.80 -1.37
CA ILE A 49 0.84 -17.23 -2.50
C ILE A 49 1.34 -18.68 -2.33
N SER A 50 1.42 -19.21 -1.11
CA SER A 50 1.92 -20.58 -0.85
C SER A 50 1.08 -21.68 -1.50
N GLY A 51 -0.22 -21.42 -1.72
CA GLY A 51 -1.09 -22.30 -2.50
C GLY A 51 -1.05 -22.05 -4.03
N MET A 52 -0.37 -20.99 -4.48
CA MET A 52 -0.21 -20.66 -5.90
C MET A 52 1.12 -21.21 -6.40
N SER A 53 1.10 -22.40 -7.01
CA SER A 53 2.20 -22.87 -7.85
C SER A 53 2.29 -22.02 -9.12
N ILE A 54 2.76 -20.78 -9.02
CA ILE A 54 3.18 -20.01 -10.20
C ILE A 54 4.47 -19.26 -9.89
N LYS A 55 5.59 -19.78 -10.43
CA LYS A 55 6.77 -18.95 -10.75
C LYS A 55 6.44 -18.06 -11.96
N SER A 56 5.40 -17.24 -11.87
CA SER A 56 5.27 -16.10 -12.78
C SER A 56 5.45 -14.86 -11.94
N LYS A 57 6.54 -14.14 -12.21
CA LYS A 57 6.64 -12.73 -11.86
C LYS A 57 5.50 -12.04 -12.61
N ILE A 58 4.36 -11.87 -11.97
CA ILE A 58 3.42 -10.82 -12.37
C ILE A 58 4.06 -9.54 -11.84
N ASP A 59 4.94 -8.95 -12.66
CA ASP A 59 5.41 -7.61 -12.40
C ASP A 59 4.46 -6.62 -13.07
N CYS A 60 4.33 -5.43 -12.48
CA CYS A 60 3.48 -4.37 -13.02
C CYS A 60 3.95 -3.85 -14.39
N ASN A 61 5.04 -4.40 -14.94
CA ASN A 61 5.53 -4.08 -16.29
C ASN A 61 5.03 -5.07 -17.34
N SER A 62 4.30 -6.12 -16.96
CA SER A 62 3.57 -6.99 -17.90
C SER A 62 2.28 -6.33 -18.42
N VAL A 63 2.33 -5.03 -18.77
CA VAL A 63 1.28 -4.35 -19.55
C VAL A 63 1.65 -4.39 -21.02
N ASN A 64 1.60 -5.56 -21.62
CA ASN A 64 1.52 -5.65 -23.08
C ASN A 64 0.07 -5.42 -23.51
N GLY A 65 -0.25 -4.16 -23.85
CA GLY A 65 -1.26 -3.83 -24.84
C GLY A 65 -2.74 -3.88 -24.43
N GLY A 66 -3.33 -2.71 -24.22
CA GLY A 66 -4.65 -2.34 -24.75
C GLY A 66 -5.89 -3.12 -24.29
N VAL A 67 -6.53 -2.63 -23.23
CA VAL A 67 -8.00 -2.55 -23.16
C VAL A 67 -8.36 -1.20 -22.57
N VAL A 68 -8.48 -0.20 -23.44
CA VAL A 68 -9.64 0.70 -23.64
C VAL A 68 -9.52 1.33 -25.02
#